data_AF-A0AAD6TEV0-F1
#
_entry.id   AF-A0AAD6TEV0-F1
#
_cell.length_a   1.000
_cell.length_b   1.000
_cell.length_c   1.000
_cell.angle_alpha   90.00
_cell.angle_beta   90.00
_cell.angle_gamma   90.00
#
_symmetry.space_group_name_H-M   'P 1'
#
loop_
_entity.id
_entity.type
_entity.pdbx_description
1 polymer ?
#
loop_
_entity_poly.entity_id
_entity_poly.type
_entity_poly.pdbx_seq_one_letter_code
_entity_poly.pdbx_strand_id
1 'polypeptide(L)'
;MATLDAERIHAVNLDIQILALERSLVASALRAQRTMVQERLNSYIYPVLTLPNEIVSEIFIRFVPVYPKRPSLDGIHSPNNLTHICRKWRDIALATPELWRAMRLSVDDDSYIPLGRQLQELDAWLSRSRSCPFSIEVLSFNSLEGSFIFSAARAARWEHLKASLMISPSSTIEVPMPLLRHLDLRFDSTEVDPHRDPVIFGEAPLLRSVVLDDYTALMVILPWVQLTSLTLTCIYPHECIPILQQTPNLAYCKLDLCDLPSLPTTWPDVTLPCLESLTLVPYTPRHKAQTRYLETFIVPALCKLHIAEAILENPIHTLTSFMLKSGCRLQEMYISGERRISRDTYSRAFQSVKLSFDEGYVGQEADVANNAESDSL
;
A
#
# COMPACT_ATOMS: atom_id res chain seq x y z
N MET A 1 5.48 90.36 -21.80
CA MET A 1 6.00 89.10 -21.21
C MET A 1 4.98 88.45 -20.27
N ALA A 2 4.38 89.17 -19.32
CA ALA A 2 3.42 88.60 -18.35
C ALA A 2 2.16 87.91 -18.94
N THR A 3 1.69 88.28 -20.13
CA THR A 3 0.50 87.68 -20.77
C THR A 3 0.79 86.33 -21.42
N LEU A 4 1.99 86.16 -21.99
CA LEU A 4 2.42 84.91 -22.63
C LEU A 4 2.65 83.79 -21.59
N ASP A 5 3.18 84.15 -20.42
CA ASP A 5 3.39 83.19 -19.34
C ASP A 5 2.07 82.72 -18.73
N ALA A 6 1.07 83.60 -18.62
CA ALA A 6 -0.28 83.24 -18.19
C ALA A 6 -0.97 82.27 -19.17
N GLU A 7 -0.83 82.49 -20.48
CA GLU A 7 -1.36 81.59 -21.51
C GLU A 7 -0.67 80.22 -21.49
N ARG A 8 0.65 80.18 -21.25
CA ARG A 8 1.40 78.92 -21.09
C ARG A 8 0.95 78.11 -19.87
N ILE A 9 0.73 78.77 -18.74
CA ILE A 9 0.19 78.13 -17.53
C ILE A 9 -1.24 77.60 -17.80
N HIS A 10 -2.05 78.36 -18.55
CA HIS A 10 -3.40 77.91 -18.91
C HIS A 10 -3.37 76.68 -19.83
N ALA A 11 -2.49 76.65 -20.83
CA ALA A 11 -2.30 75.49 -21.70
C ALA A 11 -1.89 74.23 -20.92
N VAL A 12 -0.94 74.34 -20.00
CA VAL A 12 -0.54 73.21 -19.13
C VAL A 12 -1.70 72.70 -18.26
N ASN A 13 -2.53 73.61 -17.74
CA ASN A 13 -3.73 73.21 -16.98
C ASN A 13 -4.76 72.47 -17.86
N LEU A 14 -4.93 72.90 -19.12
CA LEU A 14 -5.79 72.20 -20.07
C LEU A 14 -5.25 70.81 -20.40
N ASP A 15 -3.94 70.65 -20.59
CA ASP A 15 -3.31 69.35 -20.83
C ASP A 15 -3.53 68.38 -19.66
N ILE A 16 -3.44 68.87 -18.42
CA ILE A 16 -3.72 68.08 -17.22
C ILE A 16 -5.19 67.62 -17.20
N GLN A 17 -6.14 68.49 -17.56
CA GLN A 17 -7.56 68.15 -17.61
C GLN A 17 -7.87 67.16 -18.73
N ILE A 18 -7.28 67.33 -19.92
CA ILE A 18 -7.39 66.41 -21.06
C ILE A 18 -6.90 65.02 -20.63
N LEU A 19 -5.70 64.94 -20.05
CA LEU A 19 -5.14 63.66 -19.58
C LEU A 19 -6.02 63.00 -18.50
N ALA A 20 -6.62 63.77 -17.59
CA ALA A 20 -7.52 63.23 -16.57
C ALA A 20 -8.82 62.66 -17.19
N LEU A 21 -9.40 63.36 -18.16
CA LEU A 21 -10.60 62.94 -18.87
C LEU A 21 -10.33 61.71 -19.76
N GLU A 22 -9.21 61.69 -20.48
CA GLU A 22 -8.78 60.55 -21.28
C GLU A 22 -8.60 59.30 -20.42
N ARG A 23 -7.95 59.42 -19.24
CA ARG A 23 -7.82 58.33 -18.28
C ARG A 23 -9.17 57.81 -17.78
N SER A 24 -10.11 58.71 -17.49
CA SER A 24 -11.46 58.36 -17.05
C SER A 24 -12.24 57.62 -18.15
N LEU A 25 -12.16 58.10 -19.39
CA LEU A 25 -12.79 57.47 -20.55
C LEU A 25 -12.23 56.07 -20.80
N VAL A 26 -10.91 55.92 -20.82
CA VAL A 26 -10.24 54.62 -20.97
C VAL A 26 -10.64 53.65 -19.85
N ALA A 27 -10.67 54.12 -18.59
CA ALA A 27 -11.10 53.29 -17.47
C ALA A 27 -12.58 52.87 -17.58
N SER A 28 -13.46 53.73 -18.07
CA SER A 28 -14.87 53.39 -18.31
C SER A 28 -15.05 52.38 -19.44
N ALA A 29 -14.30 52.53 -20.55
CA ALA A 29 -14.32 51.60 -21.68
C ALA A 29 -13.80 50.22 -21.28
N LEU A 30 -12.70 50.14 -20.51
CA LEU A 30 -12.17 48.88 -19.99
C LEU A 30 -13.15 48.21 -19.01
N ARG A 31 -13.85 48.98 -18.17
CA ARG A 31 -14.90 48.44 -17.29
C ARG A 31 -16.08 47.89 -18.09
N ALA A 32 -16.55 48.60 -19.12
CA ALA A 32 -17.61 48.13 -19.99
C ALA A 32 -17.20 46.85 -20.74
N GLN A 33 -15.98 46.81 -21.30
CA GLN A 33 -15.43 45.63 -21.95
C GLN A 33 -15.34 44.45 -20.96
N ARG A 34 -14.88 44.68 -19.72
CA ARG A 34 -14.88 43.66 -18.65
C ARG A 34 -16.29 43.14 -18.37
N THR A 35 -17.29 44.02 -18.27
CA THR A 35 -18.68 43.61 -18.06
C THR A 35 -19.19 42.74 -19.20
N MET A 36 -18.96 43.13 -20.45
CA MET A 36 -19.36 42.33 -21.62
C MET A 36 -18.68 40.95 -21.63
N VAL A 37 -17.38 40.88 -21.30
CA VAL A 37 -16.67 39.59 -21.17
C VAL A 37 -17.27 38.76 -20.03
N GLN A 38 -17.60 39.37 -18.89
CA GLN A 38 -18.22 38.68 -17.77
C GLN A 38 -19.61 38.14 -18.11
N GLU A 39 -20.44 38.90 -18.83
CA GLU A 39 -21.75 38.44 -19.32
C GLU A 39 -21.62 37.24 -20.24
N ARG A 40 -20.66 37.28 -21.18
CA ARG A 40 -20.35 36.12 -22.04
C ARG A 40 -19.90 34.91 -21.21
N LEU A 41 -19.00 35.10 -20.24
CA LEU A 41 -18.55 34.02 -19.36
C LEU A 41 -19.71 33.40 -18.57
N ASN A 42 -20.63 34.24 -18.06
CA ASN A 42 -21.81 33.79 -17.32
C ASN A 42 -22.82 33.04 -18.21
N SER A 43 -22.80 33.24 -19.52
CA SER A 43 -23.66 32.52 -20.47
C SER A 43 -23.20 31.08 -20.77
N TYR A 44 -21.93 30.75 -20.48
CA TYR A 44 -21.45 29.38 -20.66
C TYR A 44 -21.99 28.48 -19.54
N ILE A 45 -22.74 27.46 -19.95
CA ILE A 45 -23.10 26.35 -19.07
C ILE A 45 -21.91 25.43 -19.01
N TYR A 46 -21.31 25.30 -17.82
CA TYR A 46 -20.29 24.30 -17.56
C TYR A 46 -21.00 23.02 -17.10
N PRO A 47 -21.09 21.95 -17.93
CA PRO A 47 -21.92 20.78 -17.62
C PRO A 47 -21.54 20.11 -16.30
N VAL A 48 -20.25 20.17 -15.95
CA VAL A 48 -19.73 19.61 -14.70
C VAL A 48 -20.14 20.40 -13.45
N LEU A 49 -20.55 21.67 -13.62
CA LEU A 49 -21.10 22.49 -12.54
C LEU A 49 -22.63 22.34 -12.42
N THR A 50 -23.30 21.77 -13.42
CA THR A 50 -24.75 21.51 -13.39
C THR A 50 -25.11 20.13 -12.84
N LEU A 51 -24.13 19.26 -12.64
CA LEU A 51 -24.37 17.93 -12.05
C LEU A 51 -24.86 18.06 -10.59
N PRO A 52 -25.79 17.18 -10.17
CA PRO A 52 -26.12 16.99 -8.76
C PRO A 52 -24.88 16.63 -7.95
N ASN A 53 -24.85 17.01 -6.67
CA ASN A 53 -23.69 16.81 -5.82
C ASN A 53 -23.35 15.32 -5.66
N GLU A 54 -24.36 14.46 -5.62
CA GLU A 54 -24.22 13.01 -5.49
C GLU A 54 -23.45 12.42 -6.67
N ILE A 55 -23.74 12.88 -7.89
CA ILE A 55 -23.05 12.42 -9.10
C ILE A 55 -21.60 12.90 -9.11
N VAL A 56 -21.34 14.13 -8.66
CA VAL A 56 -19.98 14.65 -8.54
C VAL A 56 -19.19 13.87 -7.48
N SER A 57 -19.78 13.56 -6.33
CA SER A 57 -19.18 12.71 -5.30
C SER A 57 -18.83 11.32 -5.85
N GLU A 58 -19.71 10.68 -6.62
CA GLU A 58 -19.42 9.39 -7.27
C GLU A 58 -18.25 9.48 -8.27
N ILE A 59 -18.16 10.57 -9.04
CA ILE A 59 -17.02 10.82 -9.93
C ILE A 59 -15.74 10.94 -9.11
N PHE A 60 -15.77 11.67 -7.98
CA PHE A 60 -14.61 11.84 -7.10
C PHE A 60 -14.17 10.52 -6.45
N ILE A 61 -15.11 9.67 -6.04
CA ILE A 61 -14.81 8.36 -5.45
C ILE A 61 -14.12 7.45 -6.47
N ARG A 62 -14.46 7.56 -7.75
CA ARG A 62 -13.81 6.81 -8.84
C ARG A 62 -12.48 7.42 -9.28
N PHE A 63 -12.22 8.69 -8.95
CA PHE A 63 -10.96 9.37 -9.24
C PHE A 63 -9.82 8.93 -8.31
N VAL A 64 -10.14 8.72 -7.02
CA VAL A 64 -9.17 8.23 -6.02
C VAL A 64 -8.94 6.73 -6.18
N PRO A 65 -7.83 6.17 -5.64
CA PRO A 65 -7.59 4.73 -5.70
C PRO A 65 -8.70 3.95 -5.00
N VAL A 66 -9.09 2.81 -5.57
CA VAL A 66 -10.12 1.94 -4.98
C VAL A 66 -9.67 1.49 -3.59
N TYR A 67 -10.47 1.79 -2.58
CA TYR A 67 -10.23 1.37 -1.20
C TYR A 67 -10.00 -0.16 -1.10
N PRO A 68 -9.04 -0.64 -0.30
CA PRO A 68 -8.23 0.08 0.69
C PRO A 68 -6.91 0.64 0.14
N LYS A 69 -6.77 0.86 -1.17
CA LYS A 69 -5.56 1.51 -1.72
C LYS A 69 -5.46 2.95 -1.20
N ARG A 70 -4.24 3.36 -0.91
CA ARG A 70 -3.94 4.59 -0.17
C ARG A 70 -3.28 5.61 -1.08
N PRO A 71 -3.92 6.74 -1.39
CA PRO A 71 -3.25 7.83 -2.09
C PRO A 71 -2.15 8.46 -1.22
N SER A 72 -1.08 8.92 -1.85
CA SER A 72 -0.14 9.85 -1.19
C SER A 72 -0.79 11.23 -1.06
N LEU A 73 -0.29 12.02 -0.12
CA LEU A 73 -0.77 13.37 0.18
C LEU A 73 -0.84 14.28 -1.05
N ASP A 74 0.19 14.22 -1.88
CA ASP A 74 0.50 15.05 -3.05
C ASP A 74 0.42 14.29 -4.38
N GLY A 75 -0.02 13.03 -4.34
CA GLY A 75 -0.12 12.20 -5.53
C GLY A 75 -1.19 12.69 -6.50
N ILE A 76 -1.08 12.30 -7.77
CA ILE A 76 -2.02 12.67 -8.83
C ILE A 76 -3.47 12.28 -8.49
N HIS A 77 -3.67 11.18 -7.75
CA HIS A 77 -4.97 10.68 -7.30
C HIS A 77 -5.33 11.11 -5.86
N SER A 78 -4.67 12.14 -5.31
CA SER A 78 -4.98 12.66 -3.98
C SER A 78 -6.34 13.39 -3.98
N PRO A 79 -7.22 13.15 -2.99
CA PRO A 79 -8.47 13.90 -2.83
C PRO A 79 -8.23 15.40 -2.60
N ASN A 80 -7.03 15.80 -2.14
CA ASN A 80 -6.66 17.21 -2.01
C ASN A 80 -6.79 17.95 -3.35
N ASN A 81 -6.42 17.32 -4.47
CA ASN A 81 -6.48 17.92 -5.81
C ASN A 81 -7.91 18.38 -6.16
N LEU A 82 -8.92 17.63 -5.73
CA LEU A 82 -10.33 17.97 -5.96
C LEU A 82 -10.77 19.24 -5.21
N THR A 83 -10.10 19.55 -4.09
CA THR A 83 -10.38 20.75 -3.28
C THR A 83 -9.80 22.04 -3.87
N HIS A 84 -8.92 21.95 -4.86
CA HIS A 84 -8.24 23.09 -5.46
C HIS A 84 -8.85 23.56 -6.80
N ILE A 85 -9.81 22.81 -7.35
CA ILE A 85 -10.40 23.09 -8.67
C ILE A 85 -11.34 24.30 -8.64
N CYS A 86 -12.39 24.25 -7.81
CA CYS A 86 -13.31 25.38 -7.62
C CYS A 86 -14.02 25.28 -6.25
N ARG A 87 -14.75 26.34 -5.85
CA ARG A 87 -15.47 26.37 -4.56
C ARG A 87 -16.48 25.22 -4.43
N LYS A 88 -17.34 25.02 -5.44
CA LYS A 88 -18.34 23.94 -5.43
C LYS A 88 -17.71 22.56 -5.23
N TRP A 89 -16.61 22.27 -5.94
CA TRP A 89 -15.91 20.99 -5.84
C TRP A 89 -15.23 20.80 -4.49
N ARG A 90 -14.65 21.87 -3.92
CA ARG A 90 -14.12 21.86 -2.56
C ARG A 90 -15.20 21.49 -1.55
N ASP A 91 -16.37 22.12 -1.64
CA ASP A 91 -17.47 21.86 -0.70
C ASP A 91 -17.95 20.41 -0.81
N ILE A 92 -18.11 19.89 -2.04
CA ILE A 92 -18.51 18.50 -2.28
C ILE A 92 -17.44 17.52 -1.77
N ALA A 93 -16.17 17.76 -2.10
CA ALA A 93 -15.07 16.88 -1.70
C ALA A 93 -14.94 16.82 -0.16
N LEU A 94 -14.98 17.96 0.52
CA LEU A 94 -14.93 18.03 1.99
C LEU A 94 -16.18 17.41 2.65
N ALA A 95 -17.33 17.45 1.97
CA ALA A 95 -18.57 16.86 2.46
C ALA A 95 -18.70 15.34 2.21
N THR A 96 -17.78 14.73 1.45
CA THR A 96 -17.80 13.31 1.05
C THR A 96 -16.75 12.51 1.84
N PRO A 97 -17.10 11.85 2.97
CA PRO A 97 -16.13 11.23 3.88
C PRO A 97 -15.33 10.08 3.26
N GLU A 98 -15.89 9.37 2.29
CA GLU A 98 -15.29 8.21 1.63
C GLU A 98 -14.00 8.56 0.89
N LEU A 99 -13.85 9.81 0.44
CA LEU A 99 -12.63 10.29 -0.23
C LEU A 99 -11.42 10.36 0.71
N TRP A 100 -11.67 10.50 2.01
CA TRP A 100 -10.66 10.79 3.02
C TRP A 100 -10.30 9.58 3.86
N ARG A 101 -10.85 8.39 3.57
CA ARG A 101 -10.74 7.21 4.44
C ARG A 101 -9.49 6.36 4.22
N ALA A 102 -8.56 6.77 3.38
CA ALA A 102 -7.33 6.01 3.12
C ALA A 102 -6.14 6.93 2.84
N MET A 103 -4.97 6.72 3.45
CA MET A 103 -3.83 7.64 3.33
C MET A 103 -2.48 6.93 3.40
N ARG A 104 -1.49 7.42 2.65
CA ARG A 104 -0.09 7.04 2.78
C ARG A 104 0.73 8.19 3.35
N LEU A 105 1.55 7.89 4.35
CA LEU A 105 2.54 8.78 4.97
C LEU A 105 3.95 8.22 4.75
N SER A 106 4.90 9.11 4.42
CA SER A 106 6.34 8.81 4.32
C SER A 106 7.06 9.70 5.33
N VAL A 107 7.57 9.10 6.39
CA VAL A 107 8.17 9.72 7.56
C VAL A 107 9.67 9.48 7.47
N ASP A 108 10.30 10.18 6.53
CA ASP A 108 11.73 10.04 6.25
C ASP A 108 12.38 11.42 6.33
N ASP A 109 13.64 11.51 6.76
CA ASP A 109 14.40 12.78 6.83
C ASP A 109 14.54 13.46 5.46
N ASP A 110 14.51 12.68 4.37
CA ASP A 110 14.52 13.18 3.00
C ASP A 110 13.14 13.66 2.51
N SER A 111 12.09 13.47 3.31
CA SER A 111 10.78 14.04 3.00
C SER A 111 10.83 15.56 3.16
N TYR A 112 10.48 16.30 2.10
CA TYR A 112 10.39 17.77 2.13
C TYR A 112 9.34 18.31 3.13
N ILE A 113 8.62 17.43 3.84
CA ILE A 113 7.45 17.75 4.67
C ILE A 113 7.74 17.35 6.12
N PRO A 114 7.91 18.31 7.04
CA PRO A 114 8.15 18.01 8.46
C PRO A 114 7.05 17.12 9.07
N LEU A 115 7.42 16.18 9.95
CA LEU A 115 6.49 15.27 10.63
C LEU A 115 5.26 15.98 11.22
N GLY A 116 5.46 17.13 11.88
CA GLY A 116 4.36 17.89 12.48
C GLY A 116 3.27 18.29 11.46
N ARG A 117 3.66 18.62 10.22
CA ARG A 117 2.70 18.90 9.14
C ARG A 117 2.01 17.61 8.68
N GLN A 118 2.74 16.50 8.58
CA GLN A 118 2.14 15.21 8.21
C GLN A 118 1.09 14.75 9.21
N LEU A 119 1.36 14.93 10.52
CA LEU A 119 0.40 14.62 11.59
C LEU A 119 -0.83 15.53 11.52
N GLN A 120 -0.65 16.83 11.23
CA GLN A 120 -1.78 17.75 11.02
C GLN A 120 -2.66 17.31 9.83
N GLU A 121 -2.04 16.87 8.73
CA GLU A 121 -2.78 16.36 7.58
C GLU A 121 -3.49 15.04 7.92
N LEU A 122 -2.84 14.13 8.65
CA LEU A 122 -3.48 12.90 9.12
C LEU A 122 -4.72 13.22 9.97
N ASP A 123 -4.62 14.15 10.91
CA ASP A 123 -5.74 14.57 11.75
C ASP A 123 -6.85 15.23 10.91
N ALA A 124 -6.48 16.01 9.88
CA ALA A 124 -7.45 16.59 8.95
C ALA A 124 -8.18 15.51 8.13
N TRP A 125 -7.49 14.48 7.66
CA TRP A 125 -8.09 13.36 6.92
C TRP A 125 -8.97 12.50 7.81
N LEU A 126 -8.55 12.23 9.05
CA LEU A 126 -9.36 11.54 10.05
C LEU A 126 -10.64 12.32 10.37
N SER A 127 -10.55 13.64 10.53
CA SER A 127 -11.71 14.50 10.75
C SER A 127 -12.68 14.47 9.56
N ARG A 128 -12.17 14.61 8.33
CA ARG A 128 -12.98 14.60 7.09
C ARG A 128 -13.63 13.26 6.80
N SER A 129 -12.98 12.15 7.15
CA SER A 129 -13.53 10.79 7.01
C SER A 129 -14.58 10.44 8.06
N ARG A 130 -14.86 11.31 9.03
CA ARG A 130 -15.93 11.19 10.04
C ARG A 130 -15.90 9.86 10.80
N SER A 131 -16.83 8.95 10.51
CA SER A 131 -16.95 7.64 11.16
C SER A 131 -16.51 6.48 10.25
N CYS A 132 -16.00 6.77 9.04
CA CYS A 132 -15.56 5.72 8.14
C CYS A 132 -14.37 4.95 8.73
N PRO A 133 -14.31 3.63 8.57
CA PRO A 133 -13.09 2.87 8.82
C PRO A 133 -11.94 3.39 7.95
N PHE A 134 -10.73 3.41 8.51
CA PHE A 134 -9.59 4.11 7.92
C PHE A 134 -8.50 3.13 7.49
N SER A 135 -7.93 3.35 6.31
CA SER A 135 -6.76 2.62 5.83
C SER A 135 -5.52 3.51 5.87
N ILE A 136 -4.43 3.05 6.48
CA ILE A 136 -3.20 3.84 6.59
C ILE A 136 -1.98 3.01 6.19
N GLU A 137 -1.07 3.64 5.46
CA GLU A 137 0.28 3.14 5.15
C GLU A 137 1.26 4.13 5.74
N VAL A 138 2.11 3.64 6.61
CA VAL A 138 3.19 4.40 7.23
C VAL A 138 4.49 3.80 6.73
N LEU A 139 5.27 4.58 6.01
CA LEU A 139 6.65 4.27 5.70
C LEU A 139 7.48 5.15 6.63
N SER A 140 8.19 4.55 7.57
CA SER A 140 9.07 5.23 8.51
C SER A 140 10.36 4.44 8.57
N PHE A 141 11.36 4.95 7.87
CA PHE A 141 12.75 4.83 8.31
C PHE A 141 12.84 5.68 9.62
N ASN A 142 13.84 5.70 10.48
CA ASN A 142 13.81 6.48 11.76
C ASN A 142 12.79 6.07 12.86
N SER A 143 13.32 5.64 14.02
CA SER A 143 12.56 4.93 15.06
C SER A 143 11.70 5.75 16.01
N LEU A 144 12.04 7.01 16.24
CA LEU A 144 11.41 7.81 17.30
C LEU A 144 10.10 8.47 16.86
N GLU A 145 9.94 8.71 15.56
CA GLU A 145 8.83 9.50 15.00
C GLU A 145 7.57 8.68 14.70
N GLY A 146 7.72 7.39 14.38
CA GLY A 146 6.60 6.52 14.03
C GLY A 146 5.58 6.33 15.16
N SER A 147 6.03 6.32 16.42
CA SER A 147 5.16 6.09 17.60
C SER A 147 4.02 7.13 17.73
N PHE A 148 4.26 8.38 17.32
CA PHE A 148 3.26 9.44 17.39
C PHE A 148 2.04 9.19 16.50
N ILE A 149 2.18 8.36 15.45
CA ILE A 149 1.09 8.00 14.55
C ILE A 149 0.08 7.09 15.25
N PHE A 150 0.58 6.23 16.14
CA PHE A 150 -0.19 5.19 16.82
C PHE A 150 -0.95 5.67 18.06
N SER A 151 -1.29 6.96 18.18
CA SER A 151 -2.14 7.40 19.31
C SER A 151 -3.50 6.67 19.30
N ALA A 152 -4.03 6.31 20.47
CA ALA A 152 -5.29 5.57 20.59
C ALA A 152 -6.48 6.22 19.89
N ALA A 153 -6.56 7.56 19.90
CA ALA A 153 -7.62 8.29 19.21
C ALA A 153 -7.62 8.06 17.68
N ARG A 154 -6.43 7.90 17.08
CA ARG A 154 -6.27 7.64 15.65
C ARG A 154 -6.50 6.16 15.32
N ALA A 155 -5.90 5.29 16.14
CA ALA A 155 -5.87 3.84 15.91
C ALA A 155 -7.24 3.16 16.09
N ALA A 156 -8.14 3.75 16.90
CA ALA A 156 -9.49 3.21 17.11
C ALA A 156 -10.30 2.98 15.82
N ARG A 157 -9.95 3.68 14.73
CA ARG A 157 -10.66 3.64 13.45
C ARG A 157 -9.94 2.86 12.36
N TRP A 158 -8.75 2.35 12.62
CA TRP A 158 -7.96 1.68 11.58
C TRP A 158 -8.55 0.32 11.25
N GLU A 159 -8.80 0.09 9.96
CA GLU A 159 -9.26 -1.19 9.41
C GLU A 159 -8.14 -1.91 8.66
N HIS A 160 -7.30 -1.16 7.93
CA HIS A 160 -6.17 -1.70 7.19
C HIS A 160 -4.90 -0.89 7.49
N LEU A 161 -4.01 -1.46 8.29
CA LEU A 161 -2.72 -0.87 8.63
C LEU A 161 -1.62 -1.53 7.81
N LYS A 162 -0.78 -0.73 7.16
CA LYS A 162 0.53 -1.15 6.68
C LYS A 162 1.58 -0.26 7.34
N ALA A 163 2.57 -0.84 7.98
CA ALA A 163 3.65 -0.09 8.58
C ALA A 163 4.98 -0.74 8.24
N SER A 164 5.85 0.02 7.57
CA SER A 164 7.27 -0.28 7.44
C SER A 164 7.99 0.61 8.42
N LEU A 165 8.51 0.04 9.50
CA LEU A 165 9.02 0.78 10.63
C LEU A 165 10.47 0.36 10.92
N MET A 166 11.35 1.33 11.15
CA MET A 166 12.59 1.10 11.90
C MET A 166 12.27 1.18 13.40
N ILE A 167 11.60 0.21 14.02
CA ILE A 167 11.35 0.32 15.46
C ILE A 167 12.64 0.03 16.26
N SER A 168 12.94 0.86 17.27
CA SER A 168 13.82 0.46 18.37
C SER A 168 13.02 -0.44 19.33
N PRO A 169 13.52 -1.63 19.70
CA PRO A 169 12.75 -2.74 20.30
C PRO A 169 12.06 -2.47 21.65
N SER A 170 12.23 -1.29 22.25
CA SER A 170 11.59 -0.91 23.51
C SER A 170 10.23 -0.21 23.33
N SER A 171 9.72 -0.01 22.11
CA SER A 171 8.40 0.61 21.91
C SER A 171 7.28 -0.43 21.88
N THR A 172 6.56 -0.58 22.98
CA THR A 172 5.29 -1.33 23.00
C THR A 172 4.18 -0.48 22.37
N ILE A 173 3.48 -1.01 21.36
CA ILE A 173 2.29 -0.37 20.78
C ILE A 173 1.05 -0.94 21.49
N GLU A 174 0.85 -0.54 22.75
CA GLU A 174 -0.30 -0.96 23.59
C GLU A 174 -1.62 -0.28 23.20
N VAL A 175 -1.82 -0.05 21.92
CA VAL A 175 -2.92 0.77 21.44
C VAL A 175 -4.03 -0.14 20.93
N PRO A 176 -5.25 -0.08 21.50
CA PRO A 176 -6.37 -0.89 21.02
C PRO A 176 -6.73 -0.53 19.58
N MET A 177 -6.88 -1.54 18.72
CA MET A 177 -7.27 -1.39 17.32
C MET A 177 -8.54 -2.21 17.03
N PRO A 178 -9.71 -1.80 17.57
CA PRO A 178 -10.92 -2.62 17.58
C PRO A 178 -11.49 -2.93 16.19
N LEU A 179 -11.19 -2.10 15.19
CA LEU A 179 -11.68 -2.26 13.81
C LEU A 179 -10.66 -2.91 12.87
N LEU A 180 -9.44 -3.23 13.35
CA LEU A 180 -8.36 -3.71 12.49
C LEU A 180 -8.68 -5.08 11.92
N ARG A 181 -8.71 -5.18 10.58
CA ARG A 181 -8.96 -6.41 9.83
C ARG A 181 -7.74 -6.91 9.08
N HIS A 182 -6.90 -5.99 8.62
CA HIS A 182 -5.69 -6.30 7.88
C HIS A 182 -4.48 -5.55 8.44
N LEU A 183 -3.40 -6.29 8.66
CA LEU A 183 -2.14 -5.80 9.21
C LEU A 183 -0.99 -6.24 8.30
N ASP A 184 -0.24 -5.30 7.75
CA ASP A 184 1.01 -5.54 7.01
C ASP A 184 2.13 -4.84 7.76
N LEU A 185 3.02 -5.60 8.39
CA LEU A 185 4.10 -5.05 9.20
C LEU A 185 5.43 -5.54 8.66
N ARG A 186 6.35 -4.60 8.53
CA ARG A 186 7.70 -4.86 8.04
C ARG A 186 8.69 -4.10 8.90
N PHE A 187 9.74 -4.77 9.35
CA PHE A 187 10.81 -4.15 10.11
C PHE A 187 12.08 -4.08 9.27
N ASP A 188 12.57 -2.86 9.09
CA ASP A 188 13.86 -2.64 8.45
C ASP A 188 14.93 -2.68 9.55
N SER A 189 15.50 -3.86 9.81
CA SER A 189 16.53 -4.04 10.83
C SER A 189 17.81 -4.58 10.18
N THR A 190 18.94 -3.94 10.49
CA THR A 190 20.26 -4.40 10.05
C THR A 190 20.89 -5.44 10.96
N GLU A 191 20.34 -5.68 12.17
CA GLU A 191 20.93 -6.59 13.16
C GLU A 191 19.84 -7.31 13.94
N VAL A 192 19.88 -8.65 13.99
CA VAL A 192 19.04 -9.49 14.86
C VAL A 192 19.65 -9.54 16.24
N ASP A 193 19.03 -8.92 17.23
CA ASP A 193 19.34 -9.22 18.63
C ASP A 193 18.24 -10.14 19.19
N PRO A 194 18.56 -11.42 19.48
CA PRO A 194 17.60 -12.40 19.99
C PRO A 194 17.16 -12.15 21.45
N HIS A 195 17.71 -11.15 22.13
CA HIS A 195 17.29 -10.74 23.48
C HIS A 195 16.26 -9.59 23.47
N ARG A 196 15.67 -9.27 22.31
CA ARG A 196 14.71 -8.17 22.16
C ARG A 196 13.31 -8.51 22.66
N ASP A 197 12.66 -7.53 23.30
CA ASP A 197 11.27 -7.63 23.71
C ASP A 197 10.32 -7.65 22.48
N PRO A 198 9.23 -8.41 22.52
CA PRO A 198 8.27 -8.45 21.43
C PRO A 198 7.44 -7.16 21.36
N VAL A 199 7.14 -6.72 20.14
CA VAL A 199 6.13 -5.70 19.86
C VAL A 199 4.75 -6.31 20.11
N ILE A 200 4.15 -5.91 21.22
CA ILE A 200 2.77 -6.26 21.55
C ILE A 200 1.86 -5.31 20.82
N PHE A 201 0.98 -5.84 19.96
CA PHE A 201 -0.15 -5.09 19.43
C PHE A 201 -1.30 -5.23 20.41
N GLY A 202 -1.93 -4.11 20.76
CA GLY A 202 -3.12 -4.10 21.62
C GLY A 202 -4.29 -4.92 21.05
N GLU A 203 -5.43 -4.92 21.74
CA GLU A 203 -6.60 -5.72 21.35
C GLU A 203 -7.06 -5.43 19.90
N ALA A 204 -6.98 -6.44 19.04
CA ALA A 204 -7.42 -6.42 17.65
C ALA A 204 -8.39 -7.58 17.35
N PRO A 205 -9.62 -7.58 17.92
CA PRO A 205 -10.55 -8.72 17.87
C PRO A 205 -11.12 -9.02 16.48
N LEU A 206 -11.00 -8.08 15.53
CA LEU A 206 -11.49 -8.26 14.15
C LEU A 206 -10.37 -8.61 13.16
N LEU A 207 -9.15 -8.86 13.63
CA LEU A 207 -8.01 -9.14 12.76
C LEU A 207 -8.21 -10.47 12.04
N ARG A 208 -8.10 -10.43 10.70
CA ARG A 208 -8.31 -11.60 9.82
C ARG A 208 -7.15 -11.87 8.89
N SER A 209 -6.43 -10.82 8.49
CA SER A 209 -5.37 -10.92 7.48
C SER A 209 -4.10 -10.27 7.99
N VAL A 210 -3.00 -11.01 7.93
CA VAL A 210 -1.69 -10.57 8.43
C VAL A 210 -0.62 -10.83 7.37
N VAL A 211 0.26 -9.84 7.17
CA VAL A 211 1.46 -9.92 6.33
C VAL A 211 2.66 -9.52 7.18
N LEU A 212 3.64 -10.40 7.30
CA LEU A 212 4.85 -10.19 8.10
C LEU A 212 6.09 -10.61 7.30
N ASP A 213 7.21 -9.95 7.53
CA ASP A 213 8.53 -10.47 7.17
C ASP A 213 9.13 -11.32 8.32
N ASP A 214 10.30 -11.92 8.09
CA ASP A 214 10.97 -12.84 9.01
C ASP A 214 11.25 -12.21 10.38
N TYR A 215 11.85 -11.02 10.39
CA TYR A 215 12.14 -10.27 11.60
C TYR A 215 10.86 -9.92 12.35
N THR A 216 9.80 -9.52 11.64
CA THR A 216 8.53 -9.15 12.26
C THR A 216 7.80 -10.35 12.85
N ALA A 217 7.78 -11.48 12.15
CA ALA A 217 7.02 -12.66 12.56
C ALA A 217 7.42 -13.20 13.93
N LEU A 218 8.70 -13.12 14.29
CA LEU A 218 9.24 -13.57 15.56
C LEU A 218 9.07 -12.54 16.69
N MET A 219 8.82 -11.28 16.34
CA MET A 219 8.80 -10.17 17.28
C MET A 219 7.39 -9.71 17.64
N VAL A 220 6.31 -10.34 17.14
CA VAL A 220 4.94 -9.86 17.36
C VAL A 220 4.07 -10.86 18.10
N ILE A 221 3.26 -10.33 19.04
CA ILE A 221 2.19 -11.09 19.67
C ILE A 221 0.87 -10.68 19.03
N LEU A 222 0.23 -11.62 18.33
CA LEU A 222 -1.02 -11.42 17.60
C LEU A 222 -2.06 -12.47 18.01
N PRO A 223 -3.36 -12.19 17.84
CA PRO A 223 -4.42 -13.18 18.00
C PRO A 223 -4.41 -14.15 16.80
N TRP A 224 -3.47 -15.09 16.75
CA TRP A 224 -3.26 -16.03 15.64
C TRP A 224 -4.49 -16.88 15.31
N VAL A 225 -5.22 -17.32 16.34
CA VAL A 225 -6.33 -18.27 16.21
C VAL A 225 -7.44 -17.78 15.28
N GLN A 226 -7.67 -16.47 15.23
CA GLN A 226 -8.78 -15.88 14.49
C GLN A 226 -8.42 -15.45 13.06
N LEU A 227 -7.17 -15.68 12.63
CA LEU A 227 -6.70 -15.32 11.29
C LEU A 227 -7.24 -16.29 10.24
N THR A 228 -7.63 -15.72 9.10
CA THR A 228 -8.08 -16.45 7.91
C THR A 228 -7.10 -16.32 6.74
N SER A 229 -6.22 -15.32 6.78
CA SER A 229 -5.20 -15.06 5.77
C SER A 229 -3.86 -14.73 6.43
N LEU A 230 -2.80 -15.42 6.04
CA LEU A 230 -1.45 -15.19 6.54
C LEU A 230 -0.46 -15.19 5.38
N THR A 231 0.37 -14.16 5.31
CA THR A 231 1.51 -14.09 4.40
C THR A 231 2.76 -13.88 5.20
N LEU A 232 3.72 -14.79 5.11
CA LEU A 232 5.04 -14.67 5.74
C LEU A 232 6.08 -14.58 4.63
N THR A 233 6.89 -13.52 4.65
CA THR A 233 7.91 -13.27 3.64
C THR A 233 9.32 -13.39 4.24
N CYS A 234 10.31 -13.84 3.45
CA CYS A 234 11.70 -14.00 3.91
C CYS A 234 11.87 -15.00 5.06
N ILE A 235 10.89 -15.86 5.35
CA ILE A 235 10.85 -16.63 6.59
C ILE A 235 11.61 -17.96 6.49
N TYR A 236 12.30 -18.36 7.56
CA TYR A 236 12.84 -19.71 7.61
C TYR A 236 11.76 -20.73 7.98
N PRO A 237 11.80 -21.94 7.42
CA PRO A 237 10.77 -22.95 7.68
C PRO A 237 10.60 -23.39 9.15
N HIS A 238 11.65 -23.33 9.99
CA HIS A 238 11.49 -23.61 11.42
C HIS A 238 10.68 -22.55 12.16
N GLU A 239 10.72 -21.31 11.68
CA GLU A 239 10.11 -20.16 12.34
C GLU A 239 8.61 -20.06 12.02
N CYS A 240 8.22 -20.49 10.82
CA CYS A 240 6.82 -20.45 10.42
C CYS A 240 5.97 -21.53 11.10
N ILE A 241 6.54 -22.69 11.45
CA ILE A 241 5.78 -23.83 11.99
C ILE A 241 5.07 -23.49 13.32
N PRO A 242 5.72 -22.92 14.35
CA PRO A 242 5.05 -22.53 15.59
C PRO A 242 3.92 -21.52 15.38
N ILE A 243 4.05 -20.64 14.39
CA ILE A 243 3.01 -19.66 14.02
C ILE A 243 1.83 -20.40 13.39
N LEU A 244 2.10 -21.27 12.41
CA LEU A 244 1.05 -22.02 11.71
C LEU A 244 0.25 -22.94 12.64
N GLN A 245 0.90 -23.55 13.63
CA GLN A 245 0.24 -24.36 14.66
C GLN A 245 -0.79 -23.58 15.50
N GLN A 246 -0.66 -22.26 15.57
CA GLN A 246 -1.59 -21.36 16.27
C GLN A 246 -2.69 -20.79 15.36
N THR A 247 -2.75 -21.20 14.08
CA THR A 247 -3.68 -20.67 13.06
C THR A 247 -4.66 -21.71 12.51
N PRO A 248 -5.52 -22.34 13.35
CA PRO A 248 -6.41 -23.42 12.88
C PRO A 248 -7.48 -22.97 11.88
N ASN A 249 -7.84 -21.68 11.86
CA ASN A 249 -8.88 -21.12 11.01
C ASN A 249 -8.36 -20.53 9.68
N LEU A 250 -7.10 -20.80 9.34
CA LEU A 250 -6.46 -20.24 8.17
C LEU A 250 -7.07 -20.82 6.89
N ALA A 251 -7.53 -19.96 5.99
CA ALA A 251 -8.09 -20.31 4.69
C ALA A 251 -7.11 -20.00 3.54
N TYR A 252 -6.30 -18.96 3.70
CA TYR A 252 -5.25 -18.56 2.75
C TYR A 252 -3.90 -18.46 3.46
N CYS A 253 -2.89 -19.14 2.94
CA CYS A 253 -1.52 -19.08 3.43
C CYS A 253 -0.55 -18.86 2.28
N LYS A 254 0.32 -17.86 2.40
CA LYS A 254 1.43 -17.63 1.49
C LYS A 254 2.74 -17.59 2.29
N LEU A 255 3.71 -18.40 1.88
CA LEU A 255 5.03 -18.46 2.49
C LEU A 255 6.10 -18.21 1.41
N ASP A 256 6.86 -17.13 1.57
CA ASP A 256 8.08 -16.86 0.79
C ASP A 256 9.28 -17.31 1.63
N LEU A 257 9.85 -18.47 1.29
CA LEU A 257 10.77 -19.23 2.16
C LEU A 257 12.24 -18.91 1.88
N CYS A 258 13.04 -18.81 2.94
CA CYS A 258 14.50 -18.70 2.88
C CYS A 258 15.22 -20.05 2.93
N ASP A 259 16.44 -20.10 2.38
CA ASP A 259 17.27 -21.30 2.34
C ASP A 259 17.83 -21.59 3.73
N LEU A 260 17.58 -22.78 4.27
CA LEU A 260 18.31 -23.22 5.46
C LEU A 260 19.77 -23.58 5.15
N PRO A 261 20.75 -23.13 5.95
CA PRO A 261 22.14 -23.56 5.83
C PRO A 261 22.33 -25.04 6.18
N SER A 262 21.46 -25.60 7.04
CA SER A 262 21.40 -27.03 7.36
C SER A 262 19.96 -27.45 7.65
N LEU A 263 19.54 -28.59 7.10
CA LEU A 263 18.20 -29.12 7.27
C LEU A 263 18.10 -29.92 8.58
N PRO A 264 17.15 -29.61 9.47
CA PRO A 264 16.72 -30.54 10.51
C PRO A 264 16.26 -31.86 9.90
N THR A 265 16.51 -32.94 10.63
CA THR A 265 16.19 -34.29 10.15
C THR A 265 14.68 -34.53 10.05
N THR A 266 13.88 -33.88 10.90
CA THR A 266 12.42 -34.01 10.97
C THR A 266 11.79 -32.72 11.48
N TRP A 267 10.61 -32.39 10.95
CA TRP A 267 9.79 -31.26 11.38
C TRP A 267 8.47 -31.78 11.97
N PRO A 268 7.87 -31.07 12.95
CA PRO A 268 6.57 -31.45 13.45
C PRO A 268 5.50 -31.22 12.38
N ASP A 269 4.51 -32.11 12.35
CA ASP A 269 3.37 -31.99 11.44
C ASP A 269 2.51 -30.77 11.81
N VAL A 270 2.03 -30.08 10.78
CA VAL A 270 1.18 -28.89 10.88
C VAL A 270 -0.15 -29.18 10.21
N THR A 271 -1.21 -29.25 11.02
CA THR A 271 -2.56 -29.48 10.52
C THR A 271 -3.30 -28.15 10.36
N LEU A 272 -3.69 -27.80 9.13
CA LEU A 272 -4.49 -26.61 8.83
C LEU A 272 -5.81 -27.07 8.18
N PRO A 273 -6.85 -27.37 8.98
CA PRO A 273 -8.04 -28.07 8.52
C PRO A 273 -8.89 -27.25 7.56
N CYS A 274 -8.86 -25.92 7.67
CA CYS A 274 -9.66 -24.99 6.87
C CYS A 274 -8.89 -24.39 5.68
N LEU A 275 -7.65 -24.81 5.43
CA LEU A 275 -6.81 -24.17 4.43
C LEU A 275 -7.27 -24.52 3.01
N GLU A 276 -7.76 -23.52 2.28
CA GLU A 276 -8.26 -23.67 0.91
C GLU A 276 -7.17 -23.37 -0.12
N SER A 277 -6.30 -22.41 0.16
CA SER A 277 -5.25 -21.94 -0.74
C SER A 277 -3.90 -21.86 -0.05
N LEU A 278 -2.90 -22.53 -0.63
CA LEU A 278 -1.51 -22.52 -0.16
C LEU A 278 -0.58 -22.06 -1.28
N THR A 279 0.26 -21.07 -0.99
CA THR A 279 1.33 -20.59 -1.86
C THR A 279 2.68 -20.81 -1.18
N LEU A 280 3.58 -21.55 -1.85
CA LEU A 280 4.95 -21.81 -1.42
C LEU A 280 5.92 -21.39 -2.52
N VAL A 281 6.67 -20.32 -2.29
CA VAL A 281 7.66 -19.84 -3.26
C VAL A 281 8.98 -19.53 -2.56
N PRO A 282 10.13 -19.62 -3.25
CA PRO A 282 11.40 -19.22 -2.68
C PRO A 282 11.46 -17.70 -2.58
N TYR A 283 12.07 -17.20 -1.51
CA TYR A 283 12.31 -15.77 -1.33
C TYR A 283 13.34 -15.24 -2.34
N THR A 284 14.37 -16.04 -2.68
CA THR A 284 15.36 -15.70 -3.71
C THR A 284 15.38 -16.72 -4.85
N PRO A 285 15.66 -16.29 -6.10
CA PRO A 285 15.63 -17.18 -7.27
C PRO A 285 16.74 -18.24 -7.28
N ARG A 286 17.79 -18.11 -6.45
CA ARG A 286 18.92 -19.05 -6.38
C ARG A 286 18.69 -20.23 -5.43
N HIS A 287 17.45 -20.42 -4.99
CA HIS A 287 17.09 -21.40 -3.96
C HIS A 287 17.43 -22.83 -4.37
N LYS A 288 17.99 -23.61 -3.46
CA LYS A 288 18.15 -25.06 -3.67
C LYS A 288 16.83 -25.77 -3.38
N ALA A 289 16.60 -26.90 -4.03
CA ALA A 289 15.41 -27.72 -3.80
C ALA A 289 15.37 -28.23 -2.36
N GLN A 290 14.24 -28.04 -1.69
CA GLN A 290 14.01 -28.44 -0.30
C GLN A 290 12.60 -29.04 -0.18
N THR A 291 12.49 -30.35 -0.44
CA THR A 291 11.21 -31.09 -0.53
C THR A 291 10.46 -31.24 0.78
N ARG A 292 11.19 -31.28 1.90
CA ARG A 292 10.68 -31.77 3.19
C ARG A 292 9.61 -30.89 3.81
N TYR A 293 9.44 -29.64 3.36
CA TYR A 293 8.43 -28.74 3.92
C TYR A 293 7.02 -29.12 3.54
N LEU A 294 6.79 -29.57 2.31
CA LEU A 294 5.45 -30.03 1.91
C LEU A 294 5.01 -31.24 2.73
N GLU A 295 5.96 -32.08 3.13
CA GLU A 295 5.67 -33.29 3.90
C GLU A 295 5.17 -32.98 5.31
N THR A 296 5.37 -31.77 5.85
CA THR A 296 4.90 -31.39 7.20
C THR A 296 3.42 -31.01 7.22
N PHE A 297 2.88 -30.57 6.08
CA PHE A 297 1.53 -30.04 6.01
C PHE A 297 0.48 -31.16 5.91
N ILE A 298 -0.54 -31.07 6.76
CA ILE A 298 -1.77 -31.84 6.69
C ILE A 298 -2.92 -30.85 6.44
N VAL A 299 -3.34 -30.74 5.18
CA VAL A 299 -4.23 -29.67 4.71
C VAL A 299 -5.44 -30.25 3.94
N PRO A 300 -6.40 -30.87 4.64
CA PRO A 300 -7.45 -31.65 4.00
C PRO A 300 -8.43 -30.84 3.14
N ALA A 301 -8.63 -29.55 3.43
CA ALA A 301 -9.50 -28.67 2.67
C ALA A 301 -8.85 -28.03 1.42
N LEU A 302 -7.57 -28.31 1.15
CA LEU A 302 -6.81 -27.61 0.13
C LEU A 302 -7.39 -27.84 -1.27
N CYS A 303 -7.76 -26.74 -1.94
CA CYS A 303 -8.27 -26.75 -3.31
C CYS A 303 -7.35 -26.01 -4.30
N LYS A 304 -6.51 -25.09 -3.83
CA LYS A 304 -5.56 -24.33 -4.66
C LYS A 304 -4.14 -24.43 -4.11
N LEU A 305 -3.20 -24.83 -4.96
CA LEU A 305 -1.78 -24.89 -4.62
C LEU A 305 -0.97 -24.09 -5.64
N HIS A 306 -0.24 -23.08 -5.17
CA HIS A 306 0.82 -22.45 -5.93
C HIS A 306 2.16 -22.90 -5.36
N ILE A 307 3.00 -23.50 -6.18
CA ILE A 307 4.34 -23.89 -5.78
C ILE A 307 5.39 -23.57 -6.84
N ALA A 308 6.58 -23.14 -6.41
CA ALA A 308 7.73 -23.06 -7.31
C ALA A 308 8.40 -24.43 -7.49
N GLU A 309 8.70 -24.84 -8.73
CA GLU A 309 9.36 -26.14 -8.97
C GLU A 309 10.78 -26.20 -8.37
N ALA A 310 11.41 -25.05 -8.20
CA ALA A 310 12.74 -24.93 -7.59
C ALA A 310 12.80 -25.52 -6.18
N ILE A 311 11.70 -25.49 -5.41
CA ILE A 311 11.68 -26.04 -4.04
C ILE A 311 11.43 -27.55 -3.97
N LEU A 312 11.17 -28.22 -5.11
CA LEU A 312 10.81 -29.63 -5.18
C LEU A 312 11.93 -30.50 -5.77
N GLU A 313 12.66 -31.30 -4.99
CA GLU A 313 13.70 -32.22 -5.54
C GLU A 313 13.11 -33.18 -6.57
N ASN A 314 12.02 -33.89 -6.23
CA ASN A 314 11.24 -34.75 -7.13
C ASN A 314 9.78 -34.26 -7.17
N PRO A 315 9.44 -33.34 -8.09
CA PRO A 315 8.15 -32.66 -8.08
C PRO A 315 6.94 -33.59 -8.11
N ILE A 316 6.92 -34.57 -9.03
CA ILE A 316 5.78 -35.48 -9.18
C ILE A 316 5.59 -36.34 -7.93
N HIS A 317 6.67 -36.94 -7.42
CA HIS A 317 6.60 -37.78 -6.24
C HIS A 317 6.20 -37.00 -4.98
N THR A 318 6.80 -35.83 -4.77
CA THR A 318 6.56 -35.00 -3.59
C THR A 318 5.11 -34.50 -3.56
N LEU A 319 4.60 -34.02 -4.69
CA LEU A 319 3.22 -33.55 -4.79
C LEU A 319 2.21 -34.70 -4.64
N THR A 320 2.48 -35.87 -5.22
CA THR A 320 1.62 -37.05 -5.07
C THR A 320 1.56 -37.50 -3.60
N SER A 321 2.72 -37.57 -2.95
CA SER A 321 2.82 -37.97 -1.53
C SER A 321 2.11 -36.98 -0.62
N PHE A 322 2.27 -35.67 -0.89
CA PHE A 322 1.57 -34.60 -0.19
C PHE A 322 0.04 -34.70 -0.32
N MET A 323 -0.46 -34.89 -1.54
CA MET A 323 -1.90 -35.04 -1.79
C MET A 323 -2.47 -36.27 -1.08
N LEU A 324 -1.76 -37.38 -1.11
CA LEU A 324 -2.15 -38.61 -0.39
C LEU A 324 -2.15 -38.41 1.13
N LYS A 325 -1.10 -37.79 1.69
CA LYS A 325 -0.99 -37.51 3.13
C LYS A 325 -2.09 -36.56 3.61
N SER A 326 -2.35 -35.49 2.88
CA SER A 326 -3.36 -34.49 3.25
C SER A 326 -4.79 -34.95 2.95
N GLY A 327 -4.98 -35.93 2.07
CA GLY A 327 -6.32 -36.35 1.62
C GLY A 327 -7.08 -35.24 0.88
N CYS A 328 -6.37 -34.23 0.37
CA CYS A 328 -6.96 -33.04 -0.22
C CYS A 328 -7.46 -33.29 -1.65
N ARG A 329 -8.49 -32.54 -2.07
CA ARG A 329 -9.05 -32.58 -3.43
C ARG A 329 -8.66 -31.33 -4.19
N LEU A 330 -7.41 -31.31 -4.63
CA LEU A 330 -6.85 -30.18 -5.35
C LEU A 330 -7.59 -29.94 -6.67
N GLN A 331 -8.03 -28.70 -6.90
CA GLN A 331 -8.75 -28.28 -8.10
C GLN A 331 -7.85 -27.48 -9.04
N GLU A 332 -7.02 -26.59 -8.48
CA GLU A 332 -6.09 -25.74 -9.24
C GLU A 332 -4.68 -25.91 -8.70
N MET A 333 -3.72 -26.11 -9.61
CA MET A 333 -2.29 -26.14 -9.29
C MET A 333 -1.53 -25.20 -10.21
N TYR A 334 -0.85 -24.22 -9.62
CA TYR A 334 0.02 -23.28 -10.32
C TYR A 334 1.48 -23.60 -10.03
N ILE A 335 2.26 -23.88 -11.08
CA ILE A 335 3.69 -24.20 -10.96
C ILE A 335 4.52 -23.06 -11.56
N SER A 336 5.34 -22.43 -10.74
CA SER A 336 6.19 -21.29 -11.13
C SER A 336 7.69 -21.60 -11.14
N GLY A 337 8.48 -20.74 -11.78
CA GLY A 337 9.94 -20.83 -11.87
C GLY A 337 10.46 -21.68 -13.04
N GLU A 338 11.79 -21.85 -13.09
CA GLU A 338 12.44 -22.70 -14.09
C GLU A 338 12.04 -24.16 -13.90
N ARG A 339 11.35 -24.71 -14.90
CA ARG A 339 10.86 -26.08 -14.86
C ARG A 339 11.92 -27.04 -15.36
N ARG A 340 12.21 -28.07 -14.56
CA ARG A 340 13.00 -29.25 -14.95
C ARG A 340 12.11 -30.31 -15.60
N ILE A 341 10.80 -30.28 -15.31
CA ILE A 341 9.81 -31.23 -15.82
C ILE A 341 8.91 -30.58 -16.88
N SER A 342 8.62 -31.31 -17.96
CA SER A 342 7.75 -30.82 -19.04
C SER A 342 6.29 -30.68 -18.59
N ARG A 343 5.56 -29.74 -19.21
CA ARG A 343 4.11 -29.55 -18.98
C ARG A 343 3.32 -30.85 -19.17
N ASP A 344 3.65 -31.62 -20.20
CA ASP A 344 2.99 -32.90 -20.49
C ASP A 344 3.16 -33.91 -19.37
N THR A 345 4.31 -33.91 -18.69
CA THR A 345 4.56 -34.84 -17.59
C THR A 345 3.67 -34.51 -16.39
N TYR A 346 3.51 -33.23 -16.05
CA TYR A 346 2.54 -32.79 -15.04
C TYR A 346 1.11 -33.11 -15.45
N SER A 347 0.73 -32.82 -16.70
CA SER A 347 -0.63 -33.12 -17.20
C SER A 347 -0.97 -34.60 -17.16
N ARG A 348 0.01 -35.49 -17.42
CA ARG A 348 -0.19 -36.94 -17.29
C ARG A 348 -0.34 -37.39 -15.84
N ALA A 349 0.41 -36.79 -14.93
CA ALA A 349 0.39 -37.14 -13.51
C ALA A 349 -0.86 -36.62 -12.77
N PHE A 350 -1.35 -35.43 -13.14
CA PHE A 350 -2.43 -34.73 -12.43
C PHE A 350 -3.62 -34.40 -13.35
N GLN A 351 -4.20 -35.41 -13.98
CA GLN A 351 -5.26 -35.26 -14.99
C GLN A 351 -6.54 -34.59 -14.47
N SER A 352 -6.84 -34.72 -13.18
CA SER A 352 -8.03 -34.15 -12.55
C SER A 352 -7.83 -32.72 -12.03
N VAL A 353 -6.63 -32.15 -12.18
CA VAL A 353 -6.26 -30.85 -11.63
C VAL A 353 -6.06 -29.86 -12.77
N LYS A 354 -6.64 -28.65 -12.64
CA LYS A 354 -6.38 -27.57 -13.57
C LYS A 354 -4.96 -27.03 -13.35
N LEU A 355 -4.06 -27.37 -14.26
CA LEU A 355 -2.67 -26.94 -14.23
C LEU A 355 -2.52 -25.58 -14.90
N SER A 356 -1.78 -24.68 -14.27
CA SER A 356 -1.35 -23.42 -14.83
C SER A 356 0.14 -23.25 -14.56
N PHE A 357 0.84 -22.57 -15.46
CA PHE A 357 2.29 -22.42 -15.38
C PHE A 357 2.68 -21.01 -15.72
N ASP A 358 3.83 -20.60 -15.19
CA ASP A 358 4.43 -19.33 -15.56
C ASP A 358 4.78 -19.29 -17.07
N GLU A 359 4.53 -18.14 -17.70
CA GLU A 359 4.95 -17.81 -19.07
C GLU A 359 6.41 -17.33 -18.99
N GLY A 360 7.32 -18.26 -18.73
CA GLY A 360 8.66 -17.94 -18.21
C GLY A 360 9.49 -16.97 -19.04
N TYR A 361 10.27 -16.14 -18.34
CA TYR A 361 11.52 -15.60 -18.86
C TYR A 361 12.46 -16.77 -19.17
N VAL A 362 12.79 -16.94 -20.45
CA VAL A 362 13.87 -17.81 -20.90
C VAL A 362 15.17 -17.11 -20.51
N GLY A 363 16.02 -17.79 -19.73
CA GLY A 363 17.37 -17.32 -19.42
C GLY A 363 18.13 -17.00 -20.70
N GLN A 364 18.47 -15.73 -20.85
CA GLN A 364 19.65 -15.31 -21.59
C GLN A 364 20.61 -14.72 -20.57
N GLU A 365 21.80 -15.29 -20.55
CA GLU A 365 22.97 -14.77 -19.86
C GLU A 365 23.08 -13.25 -20.07
N ALA A 366 23.17 -12.51 -18.96
CA ALA A 366 23.80 -11.21 -18.96
C ALA A 366 24.89 -11.26 -17.89
N ASP A 367 26.06 -11.71 -18.32
CA ASP A 367 27.32 -11.15 -17.86
C ASP A 367 27.19 -9.62 -17.86
N VAL A 368 27.18 -9.00 -16.69
CA VAL A 368 27.86 -7.71 -16.50
C VAL A 368 28.55 -7.78 -15.14
N ALA A 369 29.82 -8.12 -15.22
CA ALA A 369 30.81 -7.88 -14.19
C ALA A 369 30.84 -6.41 -13.77
N ASN A 370 31.25 -6.19 -12.52
CA ASN A 370 32.15 -5.15 -12.06
C ASN A 370 32.43 -4.00 -13.04
N ASN A 371 32.12 -2.77 -12.62
CA ASN A 371 33.14 -1.74 -12.51
C ASN A 371 32.65 -0.59 -11.64
N ALA A 372 33.26 -0.50 -10.46
CA ALA A 372 33.51 0.78 -9.82
C ALA A 372 34.76 1.43 -10.47
N GLU A 373 34.77 2.76 -10.39
CA GLU A 373 35.93 3.68 -10.51
C GLU A 373 36.44 4.14 -11.88
N SER A 374 36.72 5.46 -11.91
CA SER A 374 37.54 6.25 -12.87
C SER A 374 36.98 6.40 -14.30
N ASP A 375 36.88 7.57 -14.94
CA ASP A 375 37.73 8.76 -14.88
C ASP A 375 37.06 9.99 -15.56
N SER A 376 37.43 11.19 -15.10
CA SER A 376 37.57 12.49 -15.81
C SER A 376 36.82 12.81 -17.13
N LEU A 377 35.97 13.85 -17.10
CA LEU A 377 36.15 15.18 -17.75
C LEU A 377 35.00 16.15 -17.45
#